data_AF-A0A1L3LJR7-F1
#
_entry.id   AF-A0A1L3LJR7-F1
#
_cell.length_a   1.000
_cell.length_b   1.000
_cell.length_c   1.000
_cell.angle_alpha   90.00
_cell.angle_beta   90.00
_cell.angle_gamma   90.00
#
_symmetry.space_group_name_H-M   'P 1'
#
loop_
_entity.id
_entity.type
_entity.pdbx_description
1 polymer ?
#
loop_
_entity_poly.entity_id
_entity_poly.type
_entity_poly.pdbx_seq_one_letter_code
_entity_poly.pdbx_strand_id
1 'polypeptide(L)'
;MKLSVEAFIARWQDLEGGQERANYALFLTELCDVLDLPHAEPAGATSESNDYVFERVVKEAGREGLASSKRIDLYKRDCFILEAKQSRLAGEKKLAEPADAPSLPGIAAAPRGRRGASRAWDVLMMNARQQAENYVRLLPASHEPPPFVLVCDVGHCIEVYANFRRDGKAYDQFPDRRSYRIYLEELRQPEVRARLKAIWSDPFSLDPSRHAAKVTREIATRIAKVSQALEKSGYATEEVAMFLMRVLFTMFAEDVELLPKASFKELLKDCAEKPEIFPGMMEDLWRAMDEGGFTATIREKVKKFNGEFFKNRRALKLERQEIGELAAAASYDWRDVEPAIFGTFLEQALDPTDRRRLGRVDSWDSQG
;
A
#
# COMPACT_ATOMS: atom_id res chain seq x y z
N MET A 1 30.26 -4.83 16.76
CA MET A 1 29.25 -5.83 17.19
C MET A 1 27.90 -5.29 16.77
N LYS A 2 27.12 -6.02 15.96
CA LYS A 2 25.84 -5.54 15.43
C LYS A 2 24.85 -5.39 16.59
N LEU A 3 24.24 -4.21 16.75
CA LEU A 3 23.22 -3.99 17.77
C LEU A 3 22.01 -4.87 17.44
N SER A 4 21.55 -5.69 18.39
CA SER A 4 20.36 -6.51 18.18
C SER A 4 19.09 -5.66 18.31
N VAL A 5 18.00 -6.12 17.69
CA VAL A 5 16.68 -5.45 17.81
C VAL A 5 16.28 -5.30 19.27
N GLU A 6 16.45 -6.34 20.10
CA GLU A 6 16.11 -6.28 21.52
C GLU A 6 16.98 -5.28 22.30
N ALA A 7 18.28 -5.22 22.01
CA ALA A 7 19.17 -4.27 22.67
C ALA A 7 18.83 -2.81 22.29
N PHE A 8 18.43 -2.58 21.03
CA PHE A 8 17.98 -1.26 20.57
C PHE A 8 16.68 -0.85 21.25
N ILE A 9 15.67 -1.73 21.27
CA ILE A 9 14.38 -1.45 21.91
C ILE A 9 14.58 -1.15 23.40
N ALA A 10 15.28 -2.03 24.13
CA ALA A 10 15.54 -1.84 25.56
C ALA A 10 16.29 -0.54 25.86
N ARG A 11 17.22 -0.14 24.98
CA ARG A 11 17.99 1.10 25.17
C ARG A 11 17.13 2.35 25.00
N TRP A 12 16.20 2.36 24.06
CA TRP A 12 15.51 3.58 23.64
C TRP A 12 14.10 3.72 24.20
N GLN A 13 13.47 2.62 24.60
CA GLN A 13 12.11 2.60 25.13
C GLN A 13 11.99 3.16 26.56
N ASP A 14 13.03 3.00 27.39
CA ASP A 14 13.01 3.37 28.82
C ASP A 14 13.74 4.69 29.13
N LEU A 15 14.12 5.48 28.12
CA LEU A 15 14.79 6.76 28.34
C LEU A 15 13.79 7.83 28.80
N GLU A 16 13.71 8.06 30.12
CA GLU A 16 13.02 9.21 30.68
C GLU A 16 13.64 10.53 30.17
N GLY A 17 12.79 11.39 29.63
CA GLY A 17 13.16 12.50 28.76
C GLY A 17 14.17 13.50 29.33
N GLY A 18 15.11 13.90 28.47
CA GLY A 18 16.01 15.02 28.69
C GLY A 18 16.98 15.16 27.52
N GLN A 19 16.82 16.24 26.73
CA GLN A 19 17.65 16.67 25.57
C GLN A 19 17.13 16.24 24.18
N GLU A 20 16.02 16.85 23.76
CA GLU A 20 15.33 16.68 22.45
C GLU A 20 16.25 16.81 21.22
N ARG A 21 17.37 17.54 21.31
CA ARG A 21 18.30 17.77 20.19
C ARG A 21 19.56 16.89 20.18
N ALA A 22 19.90 16.26 21.30
CA ALA A 22 21.18 15.53 21.41
C ALA A 22 21.08 14.08 20.93
N ASN A 23 19.87 13.50 20.96
CA ASN A 23 19.71 12.04 20.88
C ASN A 23 19.14 11.53 19.56
N TYR A 24 18.45 12.35 18.76
CA TYR A 24 17.79 11.86 17.54
C TYR A 24 18.80 11.33 16.50
N ALA A 25 19.94 11.99 16.34
CA ALA A 25 20.98 11.55 15.41
C ALA A 25 21.56 10.20 15.84
N LEU A 26 21.78 10.02 17.14
CA LEU A 26 22.25 8.75 17.70
C LEU A 26 21.20 7.64 17.55
N PHE A 27 19.94 7.93 17.87
CA PHE A 27 18.81 7.00 17.69
C PHE A 27 18.70 6.51 16.25
N LEU A 28 18.71 7.44 15.28
CA LEU A 28 18.58 7.10 13.86
C LEU A 28 19.80 6.37 13.31
N THR A 29 21.00 6.67 13.82
CA THR A 29 22.23 5.93 13.47
C THR A 29 22.14 4.49 13.95
N GLU A 30 21.74 4.27 15.21
CA GLU A 30 21.58 2.92 15.76
C GLU A 30 20.41 2.16 15.14
N LEU A 31 19.34 2.86 14.75
CA LEU A 31 18.28 2.27 13.94
C LEU A 31 18.82 1.76 12.60
N CYS A 32 19.68 2.54 11.94
CA CYS A 32 20.33 2.10 10.70
C CYS A 32 21.22 0.86 10.93
N ASP A 33 21.94 0.78 12.05
CA ASP A 33 22.74 -0.42 12.40
C ASP A 33 21.87 -1.68 12.56
N VAL A 34 20.74 -1.55 13.27
CA VAL A 34 19.78 -2.65 13.46
C VAL A 34 19.17 -3.07 12.13
N LEU A 35 18.90 -2.10 11.25
CA LEU A 35 18.34 -2.32 9.92
C LEU A 35 19.41 -2.67 8.87
N ASP A 36 20.70 -2.73 9.21
CA ASP A 36 21.79 -3.03 8.26
C ASP A 36 21.83 -2.05 7.08
N LEU A 37 21.60 -0.76 7.38
CA LEU A 37 21.55 0.33 6.41
C LEU A 37 22.81 1.19 6.54
N PRO A 38 23.26 1.83 5.44
CA PRO A 38 24.33 2.82 5.51
C PRO A 38 23.93 3.98 6.41
N HIS A 39 24.91 4.64 7.02
CA HIS A 39 24.71 5.84 7.81
C HIS A 39 24.67 7.08 6.94
N ALA A 40 24.14 8.17 7.49
CA ALA A 40 24.19 9.47 6.85
C ALA A 40 25.63 10.00 6.83
N GLU A 41 25.98 10.70 5.76
CA GLU A 41 27.29 11.31 5.56
C GLU A 41 27.42 12.62 6.37
N PRO A 42 28.65 13.03 6.74
CA PRO A 42 28.88 14.36 7.31
C PRO A 42 28.45 15.47 6.35
N ALA A 43 27.78 16.50 6.86
CA ALA A 43 27.34 17.63 6.05
C ALA A 43 28.53 18.42 5.49
N GLY A 44 28.63 18.51 4.15
CA GLY A 44 29.61 19.34 3.46
C GLY A 44 29.30 20.84 3.54
N ALA A 45 30.29 21.68 3.23
CA ALA A 45 30.18 23.15 3.24
C ALA A 45 29.16 23.68 2.21
N THR A 46 29.01 22.99 1.08
CA THR A 46 28.00 23.26 0.05
C THR A 46 26.83 22.30 0.21
N SER A 47 25.63 22.84 0.38
CA SER A 47 24.45 22.02 0.65
C SER A 47 23.98 21.19 -0.56
N GLU A 48 24.46 21.50 -1.76
CA GLU A 48 24.06 20.86 -3.03
C GLU A 48 24.46 19.38 -3.14
N SER A 49 25.52 18.93 -2.47
CA SER A 49 25.98 17.53 -2.47
C SER A 49 25.49 16.71 -1.27
N ASN A 50 24.67 17.32 -0.40
CA ASN A 50 24.23 16.70 0.85
C ASN A 50 22.98 15.83 0.61
N ASP A 51 23.19 14.69 -0.05
CA ASP A 51 22.15 13.77 -0.51
C ASP A 51 21.71 12.74 0.54
N TYR A 52 22.51 12.49 1.57
CA TYR A 52 22.09 11.72 2.74
C TYR A 52 22.77 12.27 3.99
N VAL A 53 22.15 13.23 4.68
CA VAL A 53 22.78 13.95 5.81
C VAL A 53 21.78 14.29 6.91
N PHE A 54 22.29 14.45 8.12
CA PHE A 54 21.57 15.12 9.20
C PHE A 54 21.59 16.64 9.02
N GLU A 55 20.62 17.34 9.61
CA GLU A 55 20.57 18.82 9.70
C GLU A 55 20.67 19.52 8.33
N ARG A 56 20.03 18.96 7.30
CA ARG A 56 20.09 19.48 5.92
C ARG A 56 19.48 20.88 5.86
N VAL A 57 20.29 21.87 5.47
CA VAL A 57 19.87 23.29 5.42
C VAL A 57 19.05 23.60 4.17
N VAL A 58 17.80 24.05 4.35
CA VAL A 58 16.94 24.55 3.26
C VAL A 58 16.66 26.04 3.44
N LYS A 59 16.48 26.77 2.33
CA LYS A 59 16.26 28.22 2.34
C LYS A 59 14.80 28.52 2.05
N GLU A 60 14.19 29.33 2.90
CA GLU A 60 12.85 29.86 2.70
C GLU A 60 12.96 31.33 2.31
N ALA A 61 12.44 31.69 1.14
CA ALA A 61 12.39 33.09 0.71
C ALA A 61 11.40 33.88 1.58
N GLY A 62 11.89 34.87 2.32
CA GLY A 62 11.04 35.77 3.10
C GLY A 62 10.32 36.81 2.24
N ARG A 63 9.19 37.33 2.73
CA ARG A 63 8.39 38.36 2.05
C ARG A 63 9.10 39.71 1.88
N GLU A 64 10.13 39.98 2.70
CA GLU A 64 10.93 41.22 2.67
C GLU A 64 12.37 41.00 2.14
N GLY A 65 12.62 39.91 1.41
CA GLY A 65 13.91 39.64 0.77
C GLY A 65 14.99 39.02 1.66
N LEU A 66 14.81 38.95 2.99
CA LEU A 66 15.65 38.14 3.86
C LEU A 66 15.24 36.66 3.77
N ALA A 67 16.14 35.82 3.25
CA ALA A 67 15.96 34.38 3.27
C ALA A 67 16.22 33.83 4.67
N SER A 68 15.27 33.06 5.22
CA SER A 68 15.49 32.32 6.47
C SER A 68 16.02 30.93 6.15
N SER A 69 16.97 30.44 6.95
CA SER A 69 17.48 29.07 6.82
C SER A 69 16.77 28.17 7.81
N LYS A 70 16.17 27.10 7.30
CA LYS A 70 15.61 26.01 8.12
C LYS A 70 16.46 24.76 7.96
N ARG A 71 16.27 23.78 8.83
CA ARG A 71 17.00 22.52 8.82
C ARG A 71 16.03 21.35 8.88
N ILE A 72 16.30 20.34 8.07
CA ILE A 72 15.63 19.05 8.08
C ILE A 72 16.47 18.13 8.95
N ASP A 73 15.87 17.42 9.91
CA ASP A 73 16.62 16.60 10.86
C ASP A 73 17.41 15.49 10.15
N LEU A 74 16.77 14.74 9.25
CA LEU A 74 17.44 13.78 8.38
C LEU A 74 16.84 13.82 6.98
N TYR A 75 17.71 13.98 5.98
CA TYR A 75 17.32 14.02 4.58
C TYR A 75 18.05 12.93 3.82
N LYS A 76 17.32 12.16 2.99
CA LYS A 76 17.90 11.28 1.98
C LYS A 76 17.23 11.54 0.63
N ARG A 77 18.01 12.00 -0.35
CA ARG A 77 17.57 12.29 -1.72
C ARG A 77 16.87 11.08 -2.33
N ASP A 78 15.77 11.35 -3.02
CA ASP A 78 14.89 10.36 -3.64
C ASP A 78 14.28 9.31 -2.69
N CYS A 79 14.48 9.42 -1.38
CA CYS A 79 13.96 8.49 -0.38
C CYS A 79 12.98 9.17 0.57
N PHE A 80 13.46 10.05 1.45
CA PHE A 80 12.63 10.63 2.49
C PHE A 80 13.15 11.97 3.03
N ILE A 81 12.22 12.73 3.63
CA ILE A 81 12.49 13.73 4.66
C ILE A 81 12.01 13.14 5.98
N LEU A 82 12.82 13.24 7.03
CA LEU A 82 12.45 12.82 8.37
C LEU A 82 12.57 14.02 9.32
N GLU A 83 11.49 14.26 10.08
CA GLU A 83 11.45 15.18 11.21
C GLU A 83 11.39 14.37 12.52
N ALA A 84 12.31 14.63 13.43
CA ALA A 84 12.39 14.00 14.73
C ALA A 84 11.79 14.91 15.80
N LYS A 85 11.00 14.32 16.70
CA LYS A 85 10.56 14.89 17.96
C LYS A 85 10.99 13.94 19.06
N GLN A 86 11.07 14.47 20.28
CA GLN A 86 11.17 13.64 21.46
C GLN A 86 10.06 14.08 22.39
N SER A 87 8.98 13.31 22.42
CA SER A 87 7.90 13.57 23.35
C SER A 87 8.40 13.34 24.77
N ARG A 88 8.08 14.26 25.67
CA ARG A 88 8.26 14.03 27.10
C ARG A 88 7.09 13.14 27.53
N LEU A 89 7.22 11.84 27.30
CA LEU A 89 6.39 10.85 27.98
C LEU A 89 6.77 10.92 29.47
N ALA A 90 6.23 11.93 30.16
CA ALA A 90 6.33 12.00 31.60
C ALA A 90 5.62 10.76 32.15
N GLY A 91 6.38 9.86 32.78
CA GLY A 91 5.82 8.89 33.69
C GLY A 91 4.80 9.60 34.59
N GLU A 92 3.62 9.01 34.75
CA GLU A 92 2.48 9.55 35.45
C GLU A 92 2.92 10.28 36.75
N LYS A 93 3.15 11.59 36.69
CA LYS A 93 3.21 12.39 37.90
C LYS A 93 1.80 12.32 38.46
N LYS A 94 1.61 11.54 39.53
CA LYS A 94 0.52 11.76 40.48
C LYS A 94 0.57 13.25 40.81
N LEU A 95 -0.29 14.03 40.16
CA LEU A 95 -0.53 15.41 40.51
C LEU A 95 -0.97 15.37 41.97
N ALA A 96 -0.20 16.02 42.85
CA ALA A 96 -0.63 16.29 44.20
C ALA A 96 -2.01 16.93 44.13
N GLU A 97 -2.98 16.36 44.87
CA GLU A 97 -4.30 16.94 44.97
C GLU A 97 -4.18 18.39 45.47
N PRO A 98 -4.86 19.36 44.85
CA PRO A 98 -4.94 20.70 45.43
C PRO A 98 -5.66 20.58 46.77
N ALA A 99 -5.05 21.11 47.83
CA ALA A 99 -5.48 20.93 49.22
C ALA A 99 -6.84 21.56 49.57
N ASP A 100 -7.56 22.20 48.64
CA ASP A 100 -8.80 22.91 48.94
C ASP A 100 -9.80 22.88 47.76
N ALA A 101 -10.52 21.78 47.62
CA ALA A 101 -11.76 21.75 46.84
C ALA A 101 -12.90 21.11 47.67
N PRO A 102 -14.07 21.78 47.82
CA PRO A 102 -15.17 21.25 48.61
C PRO A 102 -15.74 19.98 47.97
N SER A 103 -15.67 18.86 48.70
CA SER A 103 -16.20 17.57 48.28
C SER A 103 -17.71 17.49 48.50
N LEU A 104 -18.48 17.30 47.42
CA LEU A 104 -19.88 16.88 47.48
C LEU A 104 -19.94 15.34 47.66
N PRO A 105 -20.70 14.79 48.64
CA PRO A 105 -20.77 13.36 48.86
C PRO A 105 -21.52 12.64 47.73
N GLY A 106 -20.87 11.65 47.09
CA GLY A 106 -21.58 10.61 46.33
C GLY A 106 -21.40 10.55 44.81
N ILE A 107 -20.53 11.36 44.18
CA ILE A 107 -20.22 11.23 42.74
C ILE A 107 -18.71 11.13 42.55
N ALA A 108 -18.23 9.96 42.13
CA ALA A 108 -16.83 9.77 41.73
C ALA A 108 -16.54 10.64 40.50
N ALA A 109 -15.72 11.67 40.66
CA ALA A 109 -15.25 12.48 39.53
C ALA A 109 -14.30 11.64 38.67
N ALA A 110 -14.68 11.41 37.40
CA ALA A 110 -13.82 10.74 36.44
C ALA A 110 -12.49 11.52 36.26
N PRO A 111 -11.33 10.85 36.14
CA PRO A 111 -10.04 11.51 36.08
C PRO A 111 -9.90 12.30 34.78
N ARG A 112 -9.94 13.63 34.88
CA ARG A 112 -9.83 14.59 33.75
C ARG A 112 -8.40 14.70 33.16
N GLY A 113 -7.39 14.02 33.73
CA GLY A 113 -5.98 14.19 33.35
C GLY A 113 -5.47 13.34 32.17
N ARG A 114 -5.95 12.11 31.98
CA ARG A 114 -5.39 11.18 30.96
C ARG A 114 -5.64 11.59 29.51
N ARG A 115 -6.74 12.32 29.24
CA ARG A 115 -7.13 12.73 27.87
C ARG A 115 -6.31 13.91 27.33
N GLY A 116 -5.68 14.72 28.18
CA GLY A 116 -4.92 15.90 27.76
C GLY A 116 -3.55 15.58 27.16
N ALA A 117 -2.83 14.62 27.76
CA ALA A 117 -1.48 14.24 27.32
C ALA A 117 -1.47 13.58 25.93
N SER A 118 -2.41 12.64 25.67
CA SER A 118 -2.57 12.02 24.35
C SER A 118 -2.86 13.05 23.26
N ARG A 119 -3.74 14.03 23.54
CA ARG A 119 -4.08 15.07 22.57
C ARG A 119 -2.92 16.03 22.29
N ALA A 120 -2.15 16.38 23.32
CA ALA A 120 -0.96 17.22 23.15
C ALA A 120 0.11 16.52 22.30
N TRP A 121 0.27 15.21 22.48
CA TRP A 121 1.16 14.38 21.68
C TRP A 121 0.68 14.23 20.23
N ASP A 122 -0.61 13.97 20.00
CA ASP A 122 -1.16 13.92 18.64
C ASP A 122 -0.93 15.26 17.91
N VAL A 123 -1.11 16.39 18.60
CA VAL A 123 -0.82 17.73 18.04
C VAL A 123 0.67 17.91 17.74
N LEU A 124 1.57 17.41 18.60
CA LEU A 124 3.01 17.43 18.36
C LEU A 124 3.37 16.69 17.07
N MET A 125 2.86 15.47 16.90
CA MET A 125 3.10 14.64 15.71
C MET A 125 2.52 15.27 14.45
N MET A 126 1.29 15.80 14.52
CA MET A 126 0.66 16.53 13.40
C MET A 126 1.48 17.75 12.97
N ASN A 127 2.00 18.53 13.92
CA ASN A 127 2.84 19.69 13.61
C ASN A 127 4.19 19.28 13.01
N ALA A 128 4.80 18.21 13.51
CA ALA A 128 6.04 17.66 12.97
C ALA A 128 5.86 17.17 11.53
N ARG A 129 4.74 16.48 11.25
CA ARG A 129 4.36 16.12 9.89
C ARG A 129 4.22 17.35 8.98
N GLN A 130 3.47 18.35 9.43
CA GLN A 130 3.26 19.58 8.66
C GLN A 130 4.60 20.30 8.37
N GLN A 131 5.51 20.28 9.33
CA GLN A 131 6.86 20.83 9.19
C GLN A 131 7.66 20.06 8.13
N ALA A 132 7.66 18.73 8.19
CA ALA A 132 8.32 17.88 7.20
C ALA A 132 7.76 18.07 5.78
N GLU A 133 6.44 18.12 5.63
CA GLU A 133 5.78 18.41 4.34
C GLU A 133 6.12 19.81 3.81
N ASN A 134 6.27 20.81 4.69
CA ASN A 134 6.69 22.15 4.27
C ASN A 134 8.13 22.16 3.72
N TYR A 135 9.03 21.33 4.28
CA TYR A 135 10.40 21.22 3.77
C TYR A 135 10.50 20.67 2.36
N VAL A 136 9.57 19.81 1.94
CA VAL A 136 9.52 19.28 0.57
C VAL A 136 9.53 20.42 -0.46
N ARG A 137 8.80 21.51 -0.19
CA ARG A 137 8.69 22.68 -1.08
C ARG A 137 9.93 23.57 -1.07
N LEU A 138 10.81 23.41 -0.08
CA LEU A 138 12.04 24.18 0.09
C LEU A 138 13.27 23.43 -0.44
N LEU A 139 13.09 22.20 -0.95
CA LEU A 139 14.16 21.45 -1.61
C LEU A 139 14.61 22.17 -2.89
N PRO A 140 15.88 22.00 -3.30
CA PRO A 140 16.37 22.53 -4.57
C PRO A 140 15.56 22.00 -5.76
N ALA A 141 15.43 22.79 -6.83
CA ALA A 141 14.68 22.39 -8.03
C ALA A 141 15.25 21.14 -8.73
N SER A 142 16.54 20.81 -8.51
CA SER A 142 17.19 19.59 -8.99
C SER A 142 16.83 18.33 -8.18
N HIS A 143 16.07 18.48 -7.08
CA HIS A 143 15.61 17.40 -6.22
C HIS A 143 14.11 17.27 -6.38
N GLU A 144 13.67 16.15 -6.96
CA GLU A 144 12.25 15.82 -6.96
C GLU A 144 11.76 15.58 -5.52
N PRO A 145 10.51 15.95 -5.19
CA PRO A 145 9.90 15.65 -3.89
C PRO A 145 10.11 14.18 -3.50
N PRO A 146 10.59 13.86 -2.29
CA PRO A 146 10.86 12.48 -1.91
C PRO A 146 9.56 11.67 -1.87
N PRO A 147 9.59 10.35 -2.14
CA PRO A 147 8.40 9.51 -2.06
C PRO A 147 7.87 9.36 -0.63
N PHE A 148 8.70 9.56 0.41
CA PHE A 148 8.29 9.47 1.81
C PHE A 148 8.52 10.75 2.62
N VAL A 149 7.64 10.96 3.58
CA VAL A 149 7.81 11.86 4.73
C VAL A 149 7.69 11.00 5.99
N LEU A 150 8.67 11.11 6.88
CA LEU A 150 8.73 10.38 8.13
C LEU A 150 8.65 11.35 9.31
N VAL A 151 7.91 10.97 10.34
CA VAL A 151 7.96 11.66 11.63
C VAL A 151 8.39 10.67 12.69
N CYS A 152 9.49 10.94 13.36
CA CYS A 152 10.02 10.05 14.39
C CYS A 152 9.80 10.68 15.77
N ASP A 153 9.08 9.97 16.65
CA ASP A 153 9.14 10.22 18.08
C ASP A 153 10.23 9.33 18.67
N VAL A 154 11.37 9.93 19.01
CA VAL A 154 12.59 9.22 19.44
C VAL A 154 12.28 8.34 20.65
N GLY A 155 12.52 7.05 20.50
CA GLY A 155 12.26 6.05 21.54
C GLY A 155 10.82 5.56 21.63
N HIS A 156 9.90 6.04 20.78
CA HIS A 156 8.49 5.67 20.84
C HIS A 156 7.93 5.14 19.51
N CYS A 157 7.96 5.92 18.42
CA CYS A 157 7.43 5.46 17.13
C CYS A 157 7.98 6.21 15.91
N ILE A 158 7.70 5.67 14.72
CA ILE A 158 7.95 6.29 13.42
C ILE A 158 6.64 6.28 12.63
N GLU A 159 6.11 7.45 12.30
CA GLU A 159 4.98 7.62 11.38
C GLU A 159 5.49 7.73 9.94
N VAL A 160 4.86 6.97 9.05
CA VAL A 160 5.23 6.84 7.65
C VAL A 160 4.14 7.42 6.76
N TYR A 161 4.52 8.37 5.92
CA TYR A 161 3.64 8.98 4.93
C TYR A 161 4.25 8.89 3.54
N ALA A 162 3.46 8.59 2.52
CA ALA A 162 3.93 8.36 1.16
C ALA A 162 3.23 9.24 0.12
N ASN A 163 3.97 9.65 -0.90
CA ASN A 163 3.46 10.24 -2.13
C ASN A 163 4.31 9.76 -3.31
N PHE A 164 3.96 8.59 -3.86
CA PHE A 164 4.69 8.00 -4.99
C PHE A 164 4.55 8.79 -6.30
N ARG A 165 3.60 9.72 -6.40
CA ARG A 165 3.48 10.64 -7.55
C ARG A 165 4.56 11.72 -7.56
N ARG A 166 5.21 11.97 -6.42
CA ARG A 166 6.29 12.97 -6.26
C ARG A 166 5.91 14.38 -6.74
N ASP A 167 4.63 14.73 -6.65
CA ASP A 167 4.12 16.03 -7.11
C ASP A 167 4.26 17.15 -6.07
N GLY A 168 4.89 16.86 -4.92
CA GLY A 168 5.12 17.83 -3.84
C GLY A 168 3.85 18.25 -3.08
N LYS A 169 2.75 17.53 -3.27
CA LYS A 169 1.47 17.77 -2.57
C LYS A 169 1.35 16.90 -1.32
N ALA A 170 0.14 16.49 -0.98
CA ALA A 170 -0.15 15.73 0.23
C ALA A 170 0.49 14.34 0.22
N TYR A 171 0.96 13.91 1.39
CA TYR A 171 1.43 12.55 1.64
C TYR A 171 0.37 11.78 2.42
N ASP A 172 0.05 10.57 1.99
CA ASP A 172 -0.96 9.73 2.62
C ASP A 172 -0.34 8.81 3.67
N GLN A 173 -1.12 8.41 4.67
CA GLN A 173 -0.69 7.42 5.67
C GLN A 173 -0.33 6.10 4.98
N PHE A 174 0.90 5.61 5.19
CA PHE A 174 1.41 4.44 4.49
C PHE A 174 1.86 3.34 5.45
N PRO A 175 1.50 2.05 5.21
CA PRO A 175 0.77 1.56 4.03
C PRO A 175 -0.74 1.77 4.16
N ASP A 176 -1.25 2.01 5.37
CA ASP A 176 -2.66 2.23 5.63
C ASP A 176 -2.87 3.01 6.95
N ARG A 177 -4.12 3.43 7.20
CA ARG A 177 -4.49 4.25 8.37
C ARG A 177 -4.28 3.58 9.73
N ARG A 178 -4.14 2.25 9.78
CA ARG A 178 -3.96 1.47 11.02
C ARG A 178 -2.49 1.19 11.30
N SER A 179 -1.68 0.97 10.26
CA SER A 179 -0.29 0.52 10.40
C SER A 179 0.78 1.54 9.97
N TYR A 180 0.37 2.79 9.69
CA TYR A 180 1.30 3.88 9.33
C TYR A 180 2.22 4.32 10.47
N ARG A 181 1.86 4.03 11.71
CA ARG A 181 2.66 4.33 12.88
C ARG A 181 3.32 3.05 13.36
N ILE A 182 4.65 3.02 13.29
CA ILE A 182 5.49 1.90 13.68
C ILE A 182 6.01 2.18 15.08
N TYR A 183 5.53 1.44 16.07
CA TYR A 183 6.09 1.47 17.42
C TYR A 183 7.42 0.68 17.48
N LEU A 184 8.29 1.01 18.43
CA LEU A 184 9.61 0.36 18.55
C LEU A 184 9.49 -1.16 18.69
N GLU A 185 8.49 -1.65 19.40
CA GLU A 185 8.25 -3.08 19.62
C GLU A 185 7.94 -3.83 18.33
N GLU A 186 7.34 -3.15 17.35
CA GLU A 186 7.04 -3.71 16.04
C GLU A 186 8.31 -3.93 15.21
N LEU A 187 9.46 -3.36 15.58
CA LEU A 187 10.74 -3.70 14.97
C LEU A 187 11.12 -5.17 15.16
N ARG A 188 10.45 -5.92 16.05
CA ARG A 188 10.58 -7.38 16.16
C ARG A 188 10.04 -8.12 14.94
N GLN A 189 9.10 -7.52 14.21
CA GLN A 189 8.50 -8.08 13.01
C GLN A 189 9.43 -7.91 11.79
N PRO A 190 9.84 -9.00 11.11
CA PRO A 190 10.69 -8.92 9.92
C PRO A 190 10.15 -8.04 8.80
N GLU A 191 8.84 -8.03 8.57
CA GLU A 191 8.13 -7.27 7.56
C GLU A 191 8.20 -5.76 7.82
N VAL A 192 8.10 -5.32 9.07
CA VAL A 192 8.27 -3.92 9.46
C VAL A 192 9.70 -3.46 9.20
N ARG A 193 10.70 -4.28 9.56
CA ARG A 193 12.10 -4.00 9.24
C ARG A 193 12.35 -3.96 7.74
N ALA A 194 11.76 -4.87 6.97
CA ALA A 194 11.88 -4.90 5.51
C ALA A 194 11.29 -3.64 4.88
N ARG A 195 10.12 -3.18 5.35
CA ARG A 195 9.49 -1.93 4.91
C ARG A 195 10.37 -0.72 5.20
N LEU A 196 10.90 -0.59 6.42
CA LEU A 196 11.83 0.51 6.76
C LEU A 196 13.10 0.45 5.91
N LYS A 197 13.69 -0.73 5.68
CA LYS A 197 14.83 -0.88 4.77
C LYS A 197 14.51 -0.42 3.36
N ALA A 198 13.34 -0.81 2.83
CA ALA A 198 12.90 -0.40 1.50
C ALA A 198 12.73 1.12 1.39
N ILE A 199 12.12 1.78 2.39
CA ILE A 199 12.02 3.26 2.45
C ILE A 199 13.41 3.91 2.31
N TRP A 200 14.44 3.33 2.92
CA TRP A 200 15.80 3.86 2.84
C TRP A 200 16.53 3.53 1.53
N SER A 201 16.21 2.45 0.83
CA SER A 201 17.08 1.90 -0.22
C SER A 201 16.42 1.77 -1.59
N ASP A 202 15.16 1.36 -1.65
CA ASP A 202 14.36 1.25 -2.87
C ASP A 202 12.91 1.65 -2.55
N PRO A 203 12.65 2.94 -2.29
CA PRO A 203 11.35 3.40 -1.81
C PRO A 203 10.22 3.08 -2.79
N PHE A 204 10.48 3.09 -4.09
CA PHE A 204 9.48 2.79 -5.11
C PHE A 204 9.17 1.29 -5.22
N SER A 205 9.92 0.40 -4.56
CA SER A 205 9.49 -1.00 -4.44
C SER A 205 8.21 -1.14 -3.62
N LEU A 206 7.86 -0.10 -2.84
CA LEU A 206 6.69 -0.03 -1.98
C LEU A 206 5.48 0.63 -2.66
N ASP A 207 5.62 1.09 -3.91
CA ASP A 207 4.54 1.73 -4.65
C ASP A 207 3.48 0.70 -5.07
N PRO A 208 2.24 0.77 -4.52
CA PRO A 208 1.19 -0.18 -4.87
C PRO A 208 0.85 -0.16 -6.36
N SER A 209 0.98 0.98 -7.03
CA SER A 209 0.69 1.09 -8.47
C SER A 209 1.72 0.33 -9.32
N ARG A 210 3.01 0.35 -8.93
CA ARG A 210 4.05 -0.44 -9.61
C ARG A 210 3.84 -1.93 -9.42
N HIS A 211 3.45 -2.35 -8.21
CA HIS A 211 3.09 -3.74 -7.93
C HIS A 211 1.88 -4.15 -8.79
N ALA A 212 0.82 -3.34 -8.81
CA ALA A 212 -0.37 -3.62 -9.59
C ALA A 212 -0.09 -3.70 -11.11
N ALA A 213 0.66 -2.75 -11.65
CA ALA A 213 1.08 -2.75 -13.05
C ALA A 213 1.95 -3.97 -13.40
N LYS A 214 2.84 -4.39 -12.49
CA LYS A 214 3.67 -5.59 -12.67
C LYS A 214 2.80 -6.85 -12.70
N VAL A 215 1.92 -7.04 -11.71
CA VAL A 215 0.98 -8.17 -11.63
C VAL A 215 0.11 -8.21 -12.89
N THR A 216 -0.44 -7.06 -13.29
CA THR A 216 -1.26 -6.91 -14.50
C THR A 216 -0.51 -7.34 -15.76
N ARG A 217 0.76 -6.93 -15.93
CA ARG A 217 1.60 -7.33 -17.07
C ARG A 217 1.92 -8.83 -17.09
N GLU A 218 2.18 -9.41 -15.93
CA GLU A 218 2.43 -10.85 -15.79
C GLU A 218 1.20 -11.67 -16.15
N ILE A 219 0.02 -11.27 -15.66
CA ILE A 219 -1.27 -11.88 -16.03
C ILE A 219 -1.53 -11.72 -17.52
N ALA A 220 -1.38 -10.52 -18.09
CA ALA A 220 -1.59 -10.27 -19.51
C ALA A 220 -0.75 -11.20 -20.40
N THR A 221 0.50 -11.46 -20.01
CA THR A 221 1.39 -12.39 -20.72
C THR A 221 0.85 -13.83 -20.72
N ARG A 222 0.25 -14.28 -19.61
CA ARG A 222 -0.34 -15.62 -19.50
C ARG A 222 -1.61 -15.74 -20.34
N ILE A 223 -2.50 -14.75 -20.25
CA ILE A 223 -3.74 -14.72 -21.02
C ILE A 223 -3.47 -14.63 -22.53
N ALA A 224 -2.45 -13.88 -22.95
CA ALA A 224 -2.03 -13.83 -24.35
C ALA A 224 -1.65 -15.20 -24.91
N LYS A 225 -1.00 -16.07 -24.13
CA LYS A 225 -0.68 -17.44 -24.56
C LYS A 225 -1.95 -18.26 -24.79
N VAL A 226 -2.93 -18.16 -23.89
CA VAL A 226 -4.23 -18.85 -24.02
C VAL A 226 -4.98 -18.35 -25.26
N SER A 227 -5.02 -17.03 -25.47
CA SER A 227 -5.64 -16.41 -26.64
C SER A 227 -5.04 -16.94 -27.94
N GLN A 228 -3.70 -16.93 -28.06
CA GLN A 228 -3.00 -17.42 -29.25
C GLN A 228 -3.23 -18.91 -29.50
N ALA A 229 -3.34 -19.73 -28.46
CA ALA A 229 -3.62 -21.16 -28.60
C ALA A 229 -5.05 -21.43 -29.12
N LEU A 230 -6.03 -20.67 -28.62
CA LEU A 230 -7.41 -20.74 -29.09
C LEU A 230 -7.55 -20.26 -30.55
N GLU A 231 -6.92 -19.16 -30.92
CA GLU A 231 -6.92 -18.66 -32.30
C GLU A 231 -6.27 -19.67 -33.27
N LYS A 232 -5.14 -20.28 -32.87
CA LYS A 232 -4.51 -21.37 -33.64
C LYS A 232 -5.41 -22.59 -33.78
N SER A 233 -6.30 -22.82 -32.83
CA SER A 233 -7.32 -23.89 -32.86
C SER A 233 -8.53 -23.53 -33.74
N GLY A 234 -8.55 -22.34 -34.35
CA GLY A 234 -9.55 -21.90 -35.32
C GLY A 234 -10.74 -21.15 -34.70
N TYR A 235 -10.69 -20.78 -33.42
CA TYR A 235 -11.73 -19.93 -32.81
C TYR A 235 -11.63 -18.49 -33.29
N ALA A 236 -12.78 -17.83 -33.48
CA ALA A 236 -12.83 -16.43 -33.89
C ALA A 236 -12.34 -15.52 -32.75
N THR A 237 -11.58 -14.47 -33.07
CA THR A 237 -11.00 -13.54 -32.08
C THR A 237 -12.04 -12.95 -31.12
N GLU A 238 -13.22 -12.56 -31.62
CA GLU A 238 -14.31 -12.04 -30.79
C GLU A 238 -14.83 -13.08 -29.78
N GLU A 239 -14.95 -14.34 -30.23
CA GLU A 239 -15.38 -15.45 -29.38
C GLU A 239 -14.35 -15.75 -28.29
N VAL A 240 -13.06 -15.79 -28.66
CA VAL A 240 -11.94 -15.99 -27.74
C VAL A 240 -11.92 -14.90 -26.67
N ALA A 241 -12.09 -13.65 -27.07
CA ALA A 241 -12.05 -12.52 -26.15
C ALA A 241 -13.21 -12.54 -25.15
N MET A 242 -14.44 -12.79 -25.61
CA MET A 242 -15.59 -12.89 -24.72
C MET A 242 -15.46 -14.07 -23.76
N PHE A 243 -14.90 -15.19 -24.22
CA PHE A 243 -14.57 -16.33 -23.36
C PHE A 243 -13.54 -15.95 -22.28
N LEU A 244 -12.40 -15.37 -22.67
CA LEU A 244 -11.35 -14.96 -21.75
C LEU A 244 -11.87 -13.93 -20.74
N MET A 245 -12.65 -12.95 -21.18
CA MET A 245 -13.19 -11.93 -20.29
C MET A 245 -14.11 -12.53 -19.21
N ARG A 246 -14.89 -13.58 -19.53
CA ARG A 246 -15.67 -14.32 -18.51
C ARG A 246 -14.77 -15.03 -17.53
N VAL A 247 -13.73 -15.69 -18.02
CA VAL A 247 -12.74 -16.36 -17.17
C VAL A 247 -12.07 -15.36 -16.21
N LEU A 248 -11.62 -14.20 -16.72
CA LEU A 248 -10.99 -13.16 -15.89
C LEU A 248 -11.96 -12.57 -14.87
N PHE A 249 -13.22 -12.33 -15.26
CA PHE A 249 -14.24 -11.88 -14.33
C PHE A 249 -14.48 -12.92 -13.23
N THR A 250 -14.47 -14.21 -13.53
CA THR A 250 -14.61 -15.27 -12.52
C THR A 250 -13.43 -15.28 -11.54
N MET A 251 -12.20 -15.02 -12.00
CA MET A 251 -11.04 -14.86 -11.11
C MET A 251 -11.20 -13.65 -10.19
N PHE A 252 -11.60 -12.50 -10.75
CA PHE A 252 -11.88 -11.29 -9.97
C PHE A 252 -12.99 -11.49 -8.93
N ALA A 253 -14.10 -12.12 -9.32
CA ALA A 253 -15.25 -12.37 -8.45
C ALA A 253 -14.88 -13.24 -7.24
N GLU A 254 -13.91 -14.14 -7.35
CA GLU A 254 -13.40 -14.92 -6.22
C GLU A 254 -12.63 -14.05 -5.22
N ASP A 255 -11.67 -13.25 -5.69
CA ASP A 255 -10.80 -12.47 -4.80
C ASP A 255 -11.51 -11.25 -4.17
N VAL A 256 -12.62 -10.78 -4.74
CA VAL A 256 -13.54 -9.81 -4.11
C VAL A 256 -14.67 -10.45 -3.29
N GLU A 257 -14.58 -11.76 -3.02
CA GLU A 257 -15.49 -12.51 -2.15
C GLU A 257 -16.95 -12.57 -2.65
N LEU A 258 -17.17 -12.39 -3.96
CA LEU A 258 -18.47 -12.66 -4.59
C LEU A 258 -18.67 -14.16 -4.84
N LEU A 259 -17.57 -14.91 -4.96
CA LEU A 259 -17.53 -16.36 -4.92
C LEU A 259 -16.76 -16.84 -3.67
N PRO A 260 -16.99 -18.08 -3.19
CA PRO A 260 -16.22 -18.64 -2.09
C PRO A 260 -14.73 -18.64 -2.39
N LYS A 261 -13.92 -18.28 -1.40
CA LYS A 261 -12.46 -18.20 -1.52
C LYS A 261 -11.87 -19.52 -2.03
N ALA A 262 -10.94 -19.43 -2.97
CA ALA A 262 -10.25 -20.54 -3.63
C ALA A 262 -11.12 -21.48 -4.50
N SER A 263 -12.42 -21.26 -4.62
CA SER A 263 -13.32 -22.17 -5.35
C SER A 263 -13.00 -22.29 -6.86
N PHE A 264 -12.76 -21.18 -7.54
CA PHE A 264 -12.36 -21.15 -8.94
C PHE A 264 -10.89 -21.58 -9.12
N LYS A 265 -10.01 -21.20 -8.18
CA LYS A 265 -8.61 -21.65 -8.17
C LYS A 265 -8.49 -23.17 -8.08
N GLU A 266 -9.30 -23.81 -7.24
CA GLU A 266 -9.38 -25.28 -7.13
C GLU A 266 -10.01 -25.90 -8.38
N LEU A 267 -11.08 -25.31 -8.90
CA LEU A 267 -11.73 -25.78 -10.12
C LEU A 267 -10.77 -25.84 -11.32
N LEU A 268 -9.94 -24.81 -11.50
CA LEU A 268 -8.94 -24.79 -12.58
C LEU A 268 -7.87 -25.87 -12.39
N LYS A 269 -7.49 -26.22 -11.15
CA LYS A 269 -6.58 -27.33 -10.89
C LYS A 269 -7.20 -28.67 -11.28
N ASP A 270 -8.45 -28.90 -10.90
CA ASP A 270 -9.18 -30.12 -11.27
C ASP A 270 -9.33 -30.25 -12.80
N CYS A 271 -9.63 -29.12 -13.47
CA CYS A 271 -9.70 -29.06 -14.93
C CYS A 271 -8.32 -29.25 -15.59
N ALA A 272 -7.23 -28.80 -14.98
CA ALA A 272 -5.89 -29.06 -15.52
C ALA A 272 -5.54 -30.55 -15.48
N GLU A 273 -6.04 -31.28 -14.47
CA GLU A 273 -5.89 -32.73 -14.42
C GLU A 273 -6.76 -33.47 -15.43
N LYS A 274 -7.97 -32.96 -15.68
CA LYS A 274 -8.95 -33.52 -16.62
C LYS A 274 -9.49 -32.45 -17.58
N PRO A 275 -8.74 -32.05 -18.63
CA PRO A 275 -9.13 -30.95 -19.50
C PRO A 275 -10.50 -31.09 -20.15
N GLU A 276 -10.97 -32.32 -20.36
CA GLU A 276 -12.26 -32.64 -20.96
C GLU A 276 -13.46 -32.14 -20.14
N ILE A 277 -13.32 -31.96 -18.82
CA ILE A 277 -14.41 -31.47 -17.96
C ILE A 277 -14.53 -29.94 -17.99
N PHE A 278 -13.49 -29.23 -18.44
CA PHE A 278 -13.39 -27.78 -18.35
C PHE A 278 -14.61 -27.05 -18.94
N PRO A 279 -15.08 -27.34 -20.18
CA PRO A 279 -16.20 -26.61 -20.73
C PRO A 279 -17.49 -26.77 -19.91
N GLY A 280 -17.79 -27.99 -19.49
CA GLY A 280 -19.00 -28.28 -18.71
C GLY A 280 -19.00 -27.63 -17.33
N MET A 281 -17.83 -27.58 -16.67
CA MET A 281 -17.68 -26.93 -15.38
C MET A 281 -17.79 -25.41 -15.48
N MET A 282 -17.17 -24.79 -16.50
CA MET A 282 -17.30 -23.35 -16.73
C MET A 282 -18.75 -22.95 -17.04
N GLU A 283 -19.43 -23.72 -17.91
CA GLU A 283 -20.82 -23.47 -18.30
C GLU A 283 -21.80 -23.58 -17.12
N ASP A 284 -21.61 -24.56 -16.24
CA ASP A 284 -22.42 -24.70 -15.01
C ASP A 284 -22.17 -23.55 -14.03
N LEU A 285 -20.91 -23.20 -13.80
CA LEU A 285 -20.56 -22.08 -12.92
C LEU A 285 -21.12 -20.75 -13.44
N TRP A 286 -20.92 -20.46 -14.73
CA TRP A 286 -21.44 -19.23 -15.35
C TRP A 286 -22.96 -19.18 -15.40
N ARG A 287 -23.64 -20.33 -15.50
CA ARG A 287 -25.10 -20.40 -15.30
C ARG A 287 -25.49 -19.96 -13.90
N ALA A 288 -24.83 -20.50 -12.88
CA ALA A 288 -25.13 -20.14 -11.50
C ALA A 288 -24.77 -18.68 -11.20
N MET A 289 -23.75 -18.12 -11.85
CA MET A 289 -23.43 -16.70 -11.77
C MET A 289 -24.51 -15.82 -12.44
N ASP A 290 -25.06 -16.21 -13.60
CA ASP A 290 -26.10 -15.41 -14.29
C ASP A 290 -27.48 -15.49 -13.63
N GLU A 291 -27.89 -16.68 -13.19
CA GLU A 291 -29.24 -16.92 -12.66
C GLU A 291 -29.30 -16.84 -11.13
N GLY A 292 -28.15 -17.00 -10.47
CA GLY A 292 -28.09 -17.33 -9.05
C GLY A 292 -28.52 -18.78 -8.80
N GLY A 293 -28.10 -19.35 -7.67
CA GLY A 293 -28.52 -20.70 -7.27
C GLY A 293 -27.36 -21.59 -6.86
N PHE A 294 -27.66 -22.85 -6.60
CA PHE A 294 -26.66 -23.84 -6.24
C PHE A 294 -25.97 -24.39 -7.49
N THR A 295 -24.64 -24.49 -7.45
CA THR A 295 -23.84 -25.16 -8.49
C THR A 295 -23.05 -26.30 -7.87
N ALA A 296 -23.08 -27.47 -8.53
CA ALA A 296 -22.30 -28.62 -8.11
C ALA A 296 -20.79 -28.43 -8.38
N THR A 297 -20.44 -27.54 -9.32
CA THR A 297 -19.06 -27.26 -9.73
C THR A 297 -18.21 -26.77 -8.57
N ILE A 298 -18.75 -25.85 -7.75
CA ILE A 298 -18.07 -25.35 -6.54
C ILE A 298 -18.78 -25.76 -5.24
N ARG A 299 -19.82 -26.59 -5.34
CA ARG A 299 -20.62 -27.14 -4.22
C ARG A 299 -21.23 -26.06 -3.32
N GLU A 300 -21.56 -24.92 -3.88
CA GLU A 300 -21.98 -23.74 -3.13
C GLU A 300 -23.13 -22.99 -3.81
N LYS A 301 -23.79 -22.14 -3.02
CA LYS A 301 -24.83 -21.24 -3.52
C LYS A 301 -24.22 -19.93 -4.00
N VAL A 302 -24.33 -19.67 -5.29
CA VAL A 302 -23.84 -18.48 -5.97
C VAL A 302 -24.95 -17.41 -6.01
N LYS A 303 -24.58 -16.16 -5.70
CA LYS A 303 -25.48 -15.01 -5.84
C LYS A 303 -25.70 -14.71 -7.32
N LYS A 304 -26.83 -14.09 -7.66
CA LYS A 304 -27.09 -13.66 -9.03
C LYS A 304 -26.28 -12.42 -9.38
N PHE A 305 -25.48 -12.50 -10.44
CA PHE A 305 -24.74 -11.39 -11.05
C PHE A 305 -25.55 -10.92 -12.26
N ASN A 306 -26.43 -9.93 -12.09
CA ASN A 306 -27.25 -9.42 -13.19
C ASN A 306 -26.37 -8.76 -14.27
N GLY A 307 -26.12 -9.45 -15.39
CA GLY A 307 -25.36 -8.86 -16.50
C GLY A 307 -25.56 -9.61 -17.81
N GLU A 308 -25.68 -8.88 -18.92
CA GLU A 308 -25.67 -9.47 -20.28
C GLU A 308 -24.43 -10.33 -20.55
N PHE A 309 -23.38 -10.08 -19.77
CA PHE A 309 -22.08 -10.70 -19.85
C PHE A 309 -22.08 -12.24 -19.76
N PHE A 310 -22.96 -12.81 -18.92
CA PHE A 310 -23.08 -14.26 -18.72
C PHE A 310 -24.29 -14.89 -19.43
N LYS A 311 -24.99 -14.15 -20.32
CA LYS A 311 -26.11 -14.71 -21.10
C LYS A 311 -25.66 -15.77 -22.11
N ASN A 312 -24.51 -15.55 -22.77
CA ASN A 312 -23.89 -16.55 -23.62
C ASN A 312 -22.79 -17.27 -22.83
N ARG A 313 -23.11 -18.47 -22.33
CA ARG A 313 -22.27 -19.22 -21.38
C ARG A 313 -21.28 -20.16 -22.05
N ARG A 314 -21.17 -20.11 -23.38
CA ARG A 314 -20.32 -21.06 -24.12
C ARG A 314 -18.88 -21.01 -23.63
N ALA A 315 -18.37 -22.16 -23.19
CA ALA A 315 -16.98 -22.33 -22.84
C ALA A 315 -16.21 -22.95 -24.01
N LEU A 316 -14.98 -22.48 -24.24
CA LEU A 316 -14.10 -23.03 -25.27
C LEU A 316 -13.31 -24.20 -24.72
N LYS A 317 -12.97 -25.15 -25.59
CA LYS A 317 -12.10 -26.28 -25.21
C LYS A 317 -10.67 -25.75 -25.05
N LEU A 318 -10.02 -26.18 -23.99
CA LEU A 318 -8.63 -25.87 -23.68
C LEU A 318 -7.86 -27.16 -23.43
N GLU A 319 -6.60 -27.21 -23.84
CA GLU A 319 -5.72 -28.31 -23.46
C GLU A 319 -5.15 -28.04 -22.05
N ARG A 320 -4.50 -29.07 -21.48
CA ARG A 320 -3.87 -28.99 -20.15
C ARG A 320 -2.96 -27.76 -20.01
N GLN A 321 -2.25 -27.39 -21.07
CA GLN A 321 -1.30 -26.28 -21.03
C GLN A 321 -2.00 -24.93 -20.85
N GLU A 322 -3.07 -24.65 -21.59
CA GLU A 322 -3.81 -23.39 -21.48
C GLU A 322 -4.54 -23.28 -20.14
N ILE A 323 -5.13 -24.38 -19.65
CA ILE A 323 -5.75 -24.41 -18.32
C ILE A 323 -4.69 -24.15 -17.25
N GLY A 324 -3.47 -24.66 -17.42
CA GLY A 324 -2.33 -24.36 -16.55
C GLY A 324 -1.96 -22.87 -16.52
N GLU A 325 -1.98 -22.18 -17.67
CA GLU A 325 -1.75 -20.73 -17.71
C GLU A 325 -2.88 -19.94 -17.03
N LEU A 326 -4.14 -20.38 -17.18
CA LEU A 326 -5.28 -19.80 -16.45
C LEU A 326 -5.15 -20.05 -14.94
N ALA A 327 -4.78 -21.25 -14.50
CA ALA A 327 -4.57 -21.56 -13.10
C ALA A 327 -3.43 -20.73 -12.50
N ALA A 328 -2.35 -20.52 -13.26
CA ALA A 328 -1.27 -19.64 -12.85
C ALA A 328 -1.71 -18.17 -12.77
N ALA A 329 -2.54 -17.67 -13.70
CA ALA A 329 -3.13 -16.34 -13.63
C ALA A 329 -4.09 -16.19 -12.43
N ALA A 330 -4.90 -17.22 -12.13
CA ALA A 330 -5.78 -17.24 -10.96
C ALA A 330 -5.00 -17.26 -9.64
N SER A 331 -3.73 -17.68 -9.61
CA SER A 331 -2.94 -17.72 -8.37
C SER A 331 -2.52 -16.35 -7.83
N TYR A 332 -2.59 -15.31 -8.66
CA TYR A 332 -2.37 -13.92 -8.24
C TYR A 332 -3.53 -13.42 -7.36
N ASP A 333 -3.31 -12.30 -6.66
CA ASP A 333 -4.37 -11.56 -5.98
C ASP A 333 -4.99 -10.58 -6.98
N TRP A 334 -6.21 -10.85 -7.42
CA TRP A 334 -6.92 -10.04 -8.40
C TRP A 334 -7.38 -8.68 -7.86
N ARG A 335 -7.20 -8.42 -6.55
CA ARG A 335 -7.33 -7.08 -5.97
C ARG A 335 -6.15 -6.17 -6.32
N ASP A 336 -5.01 -6.76 -6.68
CA ASP A 336 -3.81 -6.05 -7.14
C ASP A 336 -3.78 -5.88 -8.68
N VAL A 337 -4.87 -6.20 -9.39
CA VAL A 337 -4.92 -6.10 -10.86
C VAL A 337 -5.56 -4.78 -11.27
N GLU A 338 -4.94 -4.06 -12.20
CA GLU A 338 -5.51 -2.81 -12.71
C GLU A 338 -6.77 -3.11 -13.54
N PRO A 339 -7.92 -2.47 -13.25
CA PRO A 339 -9.16 -2.69 -14.02
C PRO A 339 -9.02 -2.39 -15.51
N ALA A 340 -8.08 -1.54 -15.90
CA ALA A 340 -7.78 -1.22 -17.30
C ALA A 340 -7.40 -2.47 -18.12
N ILE A 341 -6.94 -3.56 -17.48
CA ILE A 341 -6.66 -4.83 -18.15
C ILE A 341 -7.88 -5.35 -18.93
N PHE A 342 -9.09 -5.17 -18.40
CA PHE A 342 -10.33 -5.57 -19.06
C PHE A 342 -10.55 -4.76 -20.34
N GLY A 343 -10.30 -3.45 -20.29
CA GLY A 343 -10.37 -2.55 -21.45
C GLY A 343 -9.36 -2.92 -22.53
N THR A 344 -8.11 -3.24 -22.16
CA THR A 344 -7.08 -3.66 -23.12
C THR A 344 -7.47 -4.97 -23.84
N PHE A 345 -8.07 -5.93 -23.12
CA PHE A 345 -8.58 -7.16 -23.75
C PHE A 345 -9.76 -6.90 -24.69
N LEU A 346 -10.67 -5.99 -24.33
CA LEU A 346 -11.76 -5.53 -25.20
C LEU A 346 -11.23 -4.84 -26.47
N GLU A 347 -10.25 -3.95 -26.32
CA GLU A 347 -9.69 -3.15 -27.42
C GLU A 347 -8.89 -3.97 -28.44
N GLN A 348 -8.17 -5.00 -27.97
CA GLN A 348 -7.42 -5.92 -28.82
C GLN A 348 -8.31 -6.95 -29.53
N ALA A 349 -9.52 -7.18 -29.01
CA ALA A 349 -10.46 -8.17 -29.50
C ALA A 349 -11.47 -7.66 -30.53
N LEU A 350 -11.77 -6.35 -30.50
CA LEU A 350 -12.86 -5.76 -31.29
C LEU A 350 -12.32 -4.99 -32.50
N ASP A 351 -12.94 -5.23 -33.66
CA ASP A 351 -12.77 -4.40 -34.85
C ASP A 351 -13.12 -2.93 -34.52
N PRO A 352 -12.42 -1.93 -35.09
CA PRO A 352 -12.71 -0.50 -34.89
C PRO A 352 -14.19 -0.09 -35.06
N THR A 353 -14.99 -0.87 -35.78
CA THR A 353 -16.42 -0.64 -35.98
C THR A 353 -17.28 -0.97 -34.76
N ASP A 354 -16.90 -2.00 -33.98
CA ASP A 354 -17.62 -2.44 -32.77
C ASP A 354 -17.26 -1.66 -31.51
N ARG A 355 -16.11 -0.97 -31.52
CA ARG A 355 -15.69 -0.01 -30.47
C ARG A 355 -16.75 1.06 -30.19
N ARG A 356 -17.50 1.49 -31.23
CA ARG A 356 -18.55 2.54 -31.10
C ARG A 356 -19.82 2.04 -30.41
N ARG A 357 -20.07 0.73 -30.38
CA ARG A 357 -21.24 0.14 -29.70
C ARG A 357 -21.00 0.00 -28.20
N LEU A 358 -19.75 -0.29 -27.81
CA LEU A 358 -19.33 -0.49 -26.42
C LEU A 358 -18.89 0.79 -25.69
N GLY A 359 -18.45 1.84 -26.39
CA GLY A 359 -18.21 3.15 -25.77
C GLY A 359 -19.47 3.84 -25.17
N ARG A 360 -20.65 3.23 -25.34
CA ARG A 360 -21.88 3.60 -24.59
C ARG A 360 -22.00 2.89 -23.23
N VAL A 361 -21.16 1.89 -22.96
CA VAL A 361 -21.13 1.08 -21.73
C VAL A 361 -20.07 1.59 -20.76
N ASP A 362 -19.10 2.41 -21.19
CA ASP A 362 -18.12 3.10 -20.31
C ASP A 362 -18.76 4.09 -19.30
N SER A 363 -20.09 4.17 -19.21
CA SER A 363 -20.80 5.00 -18.24
C SER A 363 -21.08 4.32 -16.89
N TRP A 364 -20.40 3.22 -16.54
CA TRP A 364 -20.54 2.58 -15.22
C TRP A 364 -19.86 3.34 -14.06
N ASP A 365 -19.44 4.59 -14.27
CA ASP A 365 -18.88 5.47 -13.22
C ASP A 365 -19.85 6.56 -12.74
N SER A 366 -21.16 6.43 -12.99
CA SER A 366 -22.14 7.33 -12.38
C SER A 366 -23.51 6.68 -12.19
N GLN A 367 -23.64 5.86 -11.16
CA GLN A 367 -24.81 5.76 -10.25
C GLN A 367 -24.72 4.48 -9.41
N GLY A 368 -24.58 4.66 -8.09
CA GLY A 368 -24.59 3.59 -7.10
C GLY A 368 -23.89 4.00 -5.83
#